data_AF-A0A563W006-F1
#
_entry.id   AF-A0A563W006-F1
#
_cell.length_a   1.000
_cell.length_b   1.000
_cell.length_c   1.000
_cell.angle_alpha   90.00
_cell.angle_beta   90.00
_cell.angle_gamma   90.00
#
_symmetry.space_group_name_H-M   'P 1'
#
loop_
_entity.id
_entity.type
_entity.pdbx_description
1 polymer ?
#
loop_
_entity_poly.entity_id
_entity_poly.type
_entity_poly.pdbx_seq_one_letter_code
_entity_poly.pdbx_strand_id
1 'polypeptide(L)'
;MEFIVRRQLTESEQSISGLYSGNPKRATFCPTAEQLLAAFSDLTLYLYPDGSTEISSLNSLQRQILNLMNIPESIYLVPQLVPN
;
A
#
# COMPACT_ATOMS: atom_id res chain seq x y z
N MET A 1 7.96 -9.58 1.73
CA MET A 1 6.76 -9.03 1.07
C MET A 1 6.33 -9.91 -0.10
N GLU A 2 7.10 -9.94 -1.20
CA GLU A 2 6.71 -10.61 -2.46
C GLU A 2 6.16 -12.04 -2.28
N PHE A 3 6.89 -12.89 -1.54
CA PHE A 3 6.48 -14.28 -1.29
C PHE A 3 5.09 -14.38 -0.64
N ILE A 4 4.79 -13.53 0.35
CA ILE A 4 3.51 -13.55 1.08
C ILE A 4 2.37 -13.18 0.13
N VAL A 5 2.55 -12.11 -0.64
CA VAL A 5 1.56 -11.65 -1.62
C VAL A 5 1.30 -12.72 -2.68
N ARG A 6 2.35 -13.30 -3.27
CA ARG A 6 2.20 -14.37 -4.28
C ARG A 6 1.49 -15.60 -3.71
N ARG A 7 1.82 -15.99 -2.48
CA ARG A 7 1.16 -17.10 -1.81
C ARG A 7 -0.33 -16.83 -1.65
N GLN A 8 -0.71 -15.65 -1.13
CA GLN A 8 -2.12 -15.31 -0.95
C GLN A 8 -2.90 -15.21 -2.27
N LEU A 9 -2.30 -14.62 -3.31
CA LEU A 9 -2.93 -14.57 -4.64
C LEU A 9 -3.15 -15.98 -5.21
N THR A 10 -2.22 -16.90 -4.98
CA THR A 10 -2.35 -18.31 -5.39
C THR A 10 -3.43 -19.03 -4.60
N GLU A 11 -3.43 -18.91 -3.26
CA GLU A 11 -4.41 -19.55 -2.37
C GLU A 11 -5.83 -19.02 -2.59
N SER A 12 -5.98 -17.77 -2.99
CA SER A 12 -7.29 -17.14 -3.26
C SER A 12 -7.74 -17.26 -4.72
N GLU A 13 -6.90 -17.78 -5.61
CA GLU A 13 -7.12 -17.77 -7.07
C GLU A 13 -7.38 -16.35 -7.63
N GLN A 14 -6.84 -15.32 -6.98
CA GLN A 14 -7.01 -13.93 -7.36
C GLN A 14 -5.77 -13.37 -8.04
N SER A 15 -5.97 -12.34 -8.86
CA SER A 15 -4.89 -11.54 -9.43
C SER A 15 -4.98 -10.09 -8.95
N ILE A 16 -3.85 -9.39 -8.97
CA ILE A 16 -3.79 -7.96 -8.63
C ILE A 16 -3.55 -7.14 -9.89
N SER A 17 -4.31 -6.06 -10.07
CA SER A 17 -4.15 -5.07 -11.14
C SER A 17 -3.64 -3.74 -10.57
N GLY A 18 -3.36 -2.76 -11.42
CA GLY A 18 -2.93 -1.42 -11.00
C GLY A 18 -1.44 -1.26 -10.73
N LEU A 19 -0.65 -2.34 -10.76
CA LEU A 19 0.80 -2.31 -10.50
C LEU A 19 1.65 -1.74 -11.64
N TYR A 20 1.08 -1.55 -12.83
CA TYR A 20 1.79 -1.07 -14.01
C TYR A 20 1.27 0.33 -14.38
N SER A 21 2.10 1.37 -14.20
CA SER A 21 1.74 2.76 -14.51
C SER A 21 1.27 2.95 -15.96
N GLY A 22 1.95 2.32 -16.92
CA GLY A 22 1.58 2.38 -18.35
C GLY A 22 0.37 1.52 -18.75
N ASN A 23 -0.06 0.57 -17.91
CA ASN A 23 -1.27 -0.23 -18.15
C ASN A 23 -1.91 -0.64 -16.82
N PRO A 24 -2.67 0.25 -16.16
CA PRO A 24 -3.27 -0.04 -14.86
C PRO A 24 -4.23 -1.24 -14.86
N LYS A 25 -4.79 -1.60 -16.02
CA LYS A 25 -5.69 -2.77 -16.16
C LYS A 25 -4.94 -4.10 -16.21
N ARG A 26 -3.62 -4.09 -16.43
CA ARG A 26 -2.82 -5.31 -16.46
C ARG A 26 -2.81 -5.97 -15.08
N ALA A 27 -3.32 -7.19 -15.02
CA ALA A 27 -3.30 -8.01 -13.82
C ALA A 27 -2.10 -8.97 -13.82
N THR A 28 -1.66 -9.39 -12.63
CA THR A 28 -0.62 -10.41 -12.44
C THR A 28 -0.91 -11.26 -11.21
N PHE A 29 -0.53 -12.54 -11.27
CA PHE A 29 -0.51 -13.45 -10.12
C PHE A 29 0.86 -13.42 -9.41
N CYS A 30 1.90 -12.96 -10.11
CA CYS A 30 3.28 -12.99 -9.66
C CYS A 30 3.88 -11.58 -9.66
N PRO A 31 3.36 -10.64 -8.84
CA PRO A 31 3.95 -9.31 -8.73
C PRO A 31 5.38 -9.40 -8.18
N THR A 32 6.24 -8.44 -8.52
CA THR A 32 7.56 -8.31 -7.89
C THR A 32 7.50 -7.40 -6.66
N ALA A 33 8.49 -7.48 -5.78
CA ALA A 33 8.63 -6.56 -4.65
C ALA A 33 8.67 -5.09 -5.12
N GLU A 34 9.39 -4.78 -6.19
CA GLU A 34 9.53 -3.43 -6.74
C GLU A 34 8.18 -2.89 -7.23
N GLN A 35 7.37 -3.72 -7.89
CA GLN A 35 6.03 -3.32 -8.34
C GLN A 35 5.09 -3.01 -7.18
N LEU A 36 5.13 -3.84 -6.13
CA LEU A 36 4.32 -3.64 -4.93
C LEU A 36 4.73 -2.37 -4.18
N LEU A 37 6.04 -2.12 -4.04
CA LEU A 37 6.56 -0.91 -3.40
C LEU A 37 6.28 0.35 -4.21
N ALA A 38 6.40 0.28 -5.55
CA ALA A 38 6.14 1.42 -6.42
C ALA A 38 4.72 1.99 -6.26
N ALA A 39 3.74 1.14 -5.91
CA ALA A 39 2.37 1.57 -5.65
C ALA A 39 2.21 2.54 -4.46
N PHE A 40 3.22 2.68 -3.60
CA PHE A 40 3.24 3.57 -2.44
C PHE A 40 4.10 4.82 -2.64
N SER A 41 4.63 5.06 -3.85
CA SER A 41 5.58 6.16 -4.10
C SER A 41 4.99 7.56 -3.92
N ASP A 42 3.67 7.70 -4.02
CA ASP A 42 2.97 8.99 -4.01
C ASP A 42 2.24 9.28 -2.67
N LEU A 43 2.74 8.73 -1.56
CA LEU A 43 2.25 9.07 -0.22
C LEU A 43 3.06 10.24 0.37
N THR A 44 2.35 11.26 0.85
CA THR A 44 2.94 12.46 1.45
C THR A 44 2.54 12.57 2.92
N LEU A 45 3.50 12.90 3.78
CA LEU A 45 3.26 13.34 5.17
C LEU A 45 3.40 14.86 5.23
N TYR A 46 2.31 15.53 5.55
CA TYR A 46 2.26 16.97 5.81
C TYR A 46 2.53 17.24 7.29
N LEU A 47 3.40 18.21 7.54
CA LEU A 47 3.71 18.74 8.88
C LEU A 47 3.30 20.21 8.89
N TYR A 48 2.37 20.58 9.77
CA TYR A 48 1.87 21.95 9.87
C TYR A 48 2.60 22.73 10.97
N PRO A 49 2.67 24.08 10.87
CA PRO A 49 3.32 24.91 11.88
C PRO A 49 2.71 24.82 13.28
N ASP A 50 1.44 24.42 13.38
CA ASP A 50 0.73 24.22 14.66
C ASP A 50 1.04 22.86 15.32
N GLY A 51 1.94 22.07 14.72
CA GLY A 51 2.33 20.75 15.20
C GLY A 51 1.39 19.62 14.78
N SER A 52 0.30 19.93 14.06
CA SER A 52 -0.56 18.90 13.48
C SER A 52 0.11 18.22 12.28
N THR A 53 -0.36 17.02 11.96
CA THR A 53 0.19 16.17 10.90
C THR A 53 -0.93 15.53 10.11
N GLU A 54 -0.79 15.46 8.79
CA GLU A 54 -1.73 14.76 7.90
C GLU A 54 -0.95 13.86 6.95
N ILE A 55 -1.49 12.68 6.63
CA ILE A 55 -0.91 11.75 5.66
C ILE A 55 -1.89 11.52 4.51
N SER A 56 -1.37 11.39 3.29
CA SER A 56 -2.17 11.00 2.13
C SER A 56 -3.00 9.76 2.42
N SER A 57 -4.30 9.81 2.10
CA SER A 57 -5.18 8.67 2.24
C SER A 57 -4.74 7.52 1.33
N LEU A 58 -4.79 6.29 1.85
CA LEU A 58 -4.52 5.11 1.04
C LEU A 58 -5.57 4.96 -0.07
N ASN A 59 -5.15 4.59 -1.27
CA ASN A 59 -6.06 4.22 -2.35
C ASN A 59 -6.42 2.72 -2.27
N SER A 60 -7.34 2.26 -3.11
CA SER A 60 -7.82 0.87 -3.08
C SER A 60 -6.74 -0.15 -3.40
N LEU A 61 -5.78 0.19 -4.29
CA LEU A 61 -4.65 -0.69 -4.61
C LEU A 61 -3.72 -0.84 -3.41
N GLN A 62 -3.36 0.27 -2.76
CA GLN A 62 -2.50 0.27 -1.57
C GLN A 62 -3.12 -0.54 -0.44
N ARG A 63 -4.42 -0.36 -0.15
CA ARG A 63 -5.14 -1.19 0.83
C ARG A 63 -5.14 -2.67 0.46
N GLN A 64 -5.36 -3.00 -0.81
CA GLN A 64 -5.31 -4.39 -1.28
C GLN A 64 -3.92 -5.01 -1.09
N ILE A 65 -2.85 -4.26 -1.38
CA ILE A 65 -1.48 -4.71 -1.16
C ILE A 65 -1.22 -4.97 0.32
N LEU A 66 -1.65 -4.07 1.21
CA LEU A 66 -1.50 -4.26 2.67
C LEU A 66 -2.25 -5.49 3.18
N ASN A 67 -3.47 -5.70 2.71
CA ASN A 67 -4.24 -6.90 3.04
C ASN A 67 -3.52 -8.19 2.58
N LEU A 68 -3.05 -8.24 1.32
CA LEU A 68 -2.29 -9.38 0.79
C LEU A 68 -0.97 -9.62 1.52
N MET A 69 -0.38 -8.57 2.09
CA MET A 69 0.82 -8.66 2.93
C MET A 69 0.53 -9.06 4.38
N ASN A 70 -0.75 -9.12 4.78
CA ASN A 70 -1.19 -9.26 6.16
C ASN A 70 -0.63 -8.16 7.08
N ILE A 71 -0.63 -6.92 6.59
CA ILE A 71 -0.22 -5.72 7.32
C ILE A 71 -1.46 -4.84 7.55
N PRO A 72 -1.70 -4.36 8.78
CA PRO A 72 -2.84 -3.50 9.05
C PRO A 72 -2.64 -2.11 8.43
N GLU A 73 -3.70 -1.50 7.91
CA GLU A 73 -3.67 -0.13 7.38
C GLU A 73 -3.22 0.90 8.43
N SER A 74 -3.34 0.56 9.71
CA SER A 74 -2.94 1.41 10.84
C SER A 74 -1.45 1.78 10.84
N ILE A 75 -0.58 1.09 10.10
CA ILE A 75 0.82 1.50 9.96
C ILE A 75 0.98 2.85 9.24
N TYR A 76 -0.04 3.29 8.51
CA TYR A 76 -0.11 4.60 7.88
C TYR A 76 -0.95 5.60 8.68
N LEU A 77 -1.31 5.30 9.93
CA LEU A 77 -1.87 6.30 10.83
C LEU A 77 -0.73 7.07 11.48
N VAL A 78 -0.79 8.40 11.43
CA VAL A 78 0.24 9.23 12.04
C VAL A 78 0.14 9.11 13.57
N PRO A 79 1.22 8.69 14.27
CA PRO A 79 1.24 8.75 15.72
C PRO A 79 1.05 10.20 16.15
N GLN A 80 0.20 10.46 17.14
CA GLN A 80 0.13 11.81 17.70
C GLN A 80 1.49 12.12 18.35
N LEU A 81 2.26 13.02 17.73
CA LEU A 81 3.62 13.37 18.14
C LEU A 81 3.65 14.28 19.37
N VAL A 82 2.50 14.62 19.96
CA VAL A 82 2.40 15.48 21.14
C VAL A 82 1.42 14.88 22.16
N PRO A 83 1.81 14.69 23.43
CA PRO A 83 0.87 14.33 24.49
C PRO A 83 0.05 15.56 24.93
N ASN A 84 -1.21 15.32 25.32
CA ASN A 84 -2.06 16.30 26.02
C ASN A 84 -1.45 16.77 27.33
#